data_AF-A0A1M7CY35-F1
#
_entry.id   AF-A0A1M7CY35-F1
#
_cell.length_a   1.000
_cell.length_b   1.000
_cell.length_c   1.000
_cell.angle_alpha   90.00
_cell.angle_beta   90.00
_cell.angle_gamma   90.00
#
_symmetry.space_group_name_H-M   'P 1'
#
loop_
_entity.id
_entity.type
_entity.pdbx_description
1 polymer ?
#
loop_
_entity_poly.entity_id
_entity_poly.type
_entity_poly.pdbx_seq_one_letter_code
_entity_poly.pdbx_strand_id
1 'polypeptide(L)'
;MTRLLTNHIATITELREPHKVLERSGGKPVAILRNSAVVGYLVPEAATVSDARYATEDEFMRAFEDTRTEAQPVLDYLRDK
;
A
#
# COMPACT_ATOMS: atom_id res chain seq x y z
N MET A 1 -6.08 -15.65 -10.27
CA MET A 1 -5.66 -15.64 -8.85
C MET A 1 -5.31 -14.21 -8.47
N THR A 2 -5.98 -13.64 -7.47
CA THR A 2 -5.66 -12.30 -6.97
C THR A 2 -4.29 -12.35 -6.29
N ARG A 3 -3.34 -11.51 -6.73
CA ARG A 3 -2.02 -11.42 -6.11
C ARG A 3 -2.16 -10.73 -4.76
N LEU A 4 -1.85 -11.43 -3.67
CA LEU A 4 -1.85 -10.85 -2.32
C LEU A 4 -0.63 -9.93 -2.16
N LEU A 5 -0.79 -8.84 -1.41
CA LEU A 5 0.29 -7.91 -1.09
C LEU A 5 1.17 -8.40 0.08
N THR A 6 0.84 -9.53 0.68
CA THR A 6 1.54 -10.13 1.81
C THR A 6 1.35 -11.65 1.81
N ASN A 7 2.28 -12.36 2.47
CA ASN A 7 2.23 -13.80 2.69
C ASN A 7 1.46 -14.18 3.97
N HIS A 8 1.12 -13.21 4.82
CA HIS A 8 0.33 -13.47 6.04
C HIS A 8 -1.15 -13.34 5.74
N ILE A 9 -1.92 -14.34 6.15
CA ILE A 9 -3.36 -14.43 5.88
C ILE A 9 -4.09 -14.65 7.20
N ALA A 10 -5.21 -13.96 7.36
CA ALA A 10 -6.19 -14.25 8.40
C ALA A 10 -7.60 -14.22 7.81
N THR A 11 -8.51 -14.96 8.41
CA THR A 11 -9.94 -14.90 8.11
C THR A 11 -10.61 -13.73 8.82
N ILE A 12 -11.74 -13.26 8.30
CA ILE A 12 -12.52 -12.19 8.94
C ILE A 12 -12.97 -12.56 10.37
N THR A 13 -13.11 -13.84 10.67
CA THR A 13 -13.47 -14.32 12.01
C THR A 13 -12.33 -14.20 13.02
N GLU A 14 -11.07 -14.29 12.58
CA GLU A 14 -9.90 -14.10 13.44
C GLU A 14 -9.72 -12.63 13.86
N LEU A 15 -10.29 -11.67 13.12
CA LEU A 15 -10.28 -10.24 13.50
C LEU A 15 -11.07 -9.93 14.77
N ARG A 16 -11.77 -10.91 15.36
CA ARG A 16 -12.32 -10.77 16.72
C ARG A 16 -11.20 -10.59 17.76
N GLU A 17 -9.99 -11.09 17.49
CA GLU A 17 -8.82 -10.94 18.33
C GLU A 17 -7.64 -10.35 17.52
N PRO A 18 -7.71 -9.06 17.14
CA PRO A 18 -6.78 -8.48 16.17
C PRO A 18 -5.32 -8.45 16.67
N HIS A 19 -5.10 -8.39 17.99
CA HIS A 19 -3.77 -8.45 18.59
C HIS A 19 -3.04 -9.77 18.29
N LYS A 20 -3.73 -10.92 18.33
CA LYS A 20 -3.14 -12.23 18.01
C LYS A 20 -2.76 -12.34 16.54
N VAL A 21 -3.57 -11.73 15.66
CA VAL A 21 -3.29 -11.66 14.23
C VAL A 21 -2.01 -10.87 13.96
N LEU A 22 -1.83 -9.73 14.66
CA LEU A 22 -0.64 -8.89 14.58
C LEU A 22 0.61 -9.59 15.15
N GLU A 23 0.53 -10.21 16.33
CA GLU A 23 1.64 -10.95 16.93
C GLU A 23 2.14 -12.07 16.01
N ARG A 24 1.21 -12.86 15.46
CA ARG A 24 1.53 -13.94 14.51
C ARG A 24 2.17 -13.43 13.22
N SER A 25 1.86 -12.21 12.81
CA SER A 25 2.43 -11.59 11.60
C SER A 25 3.87 -11.09 11.80
N GLY A 26 4.34 -10.98 13.05
CA GLY A 26 5.69 -10.50 13.35
C GLY A 26 5.98 -9.11 12.79
N GLY A 27 5.00 -8.21 12.82
CA GLY A 27 5.15 -6.84 12.31
C GLY A 27 5.01 -6.70 10.79
N LYS A 28 4.52 -7.73 10.08
CA LYS A 28 4.24 -7.66 8.63
C LYS A 28 2.73 -7.43 8.37
N PRO A 29 2.35 -6.82 7.23
CA PRO A 29 0.95 -6.71 6.84
C PRO A 29 0.26 -8.08 6.75
N VAL A 30 -1.04 -8.14 7.03
CA VAL A 30 -1.85 -9.38 6.95
C VAL A 30 -3.04 -9.17 6.02
N ALA A 31 -3.22 -10.08 5.05
CA ALA A 31 -4.39 -10.10 4.19
C ALA A 31 -5.58 -10.72 4.93
N ILE A 32 -6.72 -10.03 4.91
CA ILE A 32 -7.95 -10.51 5.54
C ILE A 32 -8.85 -11.11 4.47
N LEU A 33 -9.26 -12.36 4.66
CA LEU A 33 -10.11 -13.11 3.73
C LEU A 33 -11.54 -13.29 4.27
N ARG A 34 -12.51 -13.24 3.36
CA ARG A 34 -13.89 -13.70 3.55
C ARG A 34 -14.28 -14.54 2.34
N ASN A 35 -14.65 -15.80 2.55
CA ASN A 35 -15.00 -16.74 1.46
C ASN A 35 -13.93 -16.78 0.35
N SER A 36 -12.66 -16.89 0.75
CA SER A 36 -11.49 -16.90 -0.15
C SER A 36 -11.25 -15.61 -0.95
N ALA A 37 -12.02 -14.55 -0.71
CA ALA A 37 -11.80 -13.22 -1.29
C ALA A 37 -11.10 -12.30 -0.29
N VAL A 38 -10.12 -11.52 -0.76
CA VAL A 38 -9.49 -10.46 0.04
C VAL A 38 -10.51 -9.36 0.29
N VAL A 39 -10.77 -9.06 1.56
CA VAL A 39 -11.68 -7.99 1.99
C VAL A 39 -10.95 -6.81 2.62
N GLY A 40 -9.67 -6.97 2.96
CA GLY A 40 -8.85 -5.89 3.49
C GLY A 40 -7.45 -6.33 3.88
N TYR A 41 -6.66 -5.39 4.38
CA TYR A 41 -5.35 -5.64 4.96
C TYR A 41 -5.28 -5.04 6.36
N LEU A 42 -4.70 -5.78 7.29
CA LEU A 42 -4.33 -5.29 8.62
C LEU A 42 -2.83 -4.96 8.60
N VAL A 43 -2.49 -3.69 8.81
CA VAL A 43 -1.11 -3.19 8.72
C VAL A 43 -0.67 -2.74 10.11
N PRO A 44 0.43 -3.28 10.66
CA PRO A 44 1.02 -2.77 11.91
C PRO A 44 1.45 -1.32 11.76
N GLU A 45 1.34 -0.51 12.81
CA GLU A 45 1.74 0.90 12.81
C GLU A 45 3.18 1.11 12.31
N ALA A 46 4.13 0.29 12.76
CA ALA A 46 5.52 0.37 12.32
C ALA A 46 5.73 0.15 10.81
N ALA A 47 4.76 -0.46 10.13
CA ALA A 47 4.74 -0.66 8.68
C ALA A 47 3.91 0.40 7.94
N THR A 48 3.28 1.33 8.67
CA THR A 48 2.59 2.50 8.09
C THR A 48 3.57 3.67 7.95
N VAL A 49 3.33 4.54 6.96
CA VAL A 49 4.09 5.79 6.83
C VAL A 49 3.59 6.74 7.92
N SER A 50 4.32 6.81 9.03
CA SER A 50 3.91 7.54 10.22
C SER A 50 4.13 9.05 10.15
N ASP A 51 4.85 9.55 9.15
CA ASP A 51 5.33 10.95 9.13
C ASP A 51 5.08 11.64 7.78
N ALA A 52 3.89 11.45 7.22
CA ALA A 52 3.46 12.22 6.06
C ALA A 52 3.24 13.68 6.46
N ARG A 53 4.15 14.56 6.05
CA ARG A 53 3.99 16.01 6.15
C ARG A 53 3.58 16.60 4.80
N TYR A 54 3.00 17.79 4.84
CA TYR A 54 2.82 18.59 3.63
C TYR A 54 4.18 18.93 3.01
N ALA A 55 4.28 18.77 1.70
CA ALA A 55 5.42 19.25 0.92
C ALA A 55 5.34 20.77 0.78
N THR A 56 6.49 21.44 0.75
CA THR A 56 6.55 22.84 0.34
C THR A 56 6.36 22.94 -1.17
N GLU A 57 6.07 24.14 -1.67
CA GLU A 57 5.96 24.40 -3.11
C GLU A 57 7.26 24.02 -3.85
N ASP A 58 8.42 24.38 -3.30
CA ASP A 58 9.72 24.04 -3.90
C ASP A 58 9.95 22.53 -3.97
N GLU A 59 9.59 21.79 -2.93
CA GLU A 59 9.72 20.33 -2.89
C GLU A 59 8.77 19.67 -3.90
N PHE A 60 7.55 20.19 -4.01
CA PHE A 60 6.58 19.75 -5.01
C PHE A 60 7.08 20.00 -6.43
N MET A 61 7.56 21.22 -6.72
CA MET A 61 8.04 21.57 -8.06
C MET A 61 9.23 20.70 -8.48
N ARG A 62 10.18 20.42 -7.57
CA ARG A 62 11.28 19.49 -7.84
C ARG A 62 10.78 18.08 -8.14
N ALA A 63 9.93 17.52 -7.28
CA ALA A 63 9.38 16.19 -7.48
C ALA A 63 8.56 16.11 -8.79
N PHE A 64 7.86 17.19 -9.14
CA PHE A 64 7.10 17.30 -10.39
C PHE A 64 8.02 17.30 -11.62
N GLU A 65 9.12 18.04 -11.60
CA GLU A 65 10.11 18.06 -12.70
C GLU A 65 10.80 16.70 -12.88
N ASP A 66 11.19 16.06 -11.78
CA ASP A 66 11.78 14.73 -11.78
C ASP A 66 10.81 13.70 -12.40
N THR A 67 9.56 13.70 -11.91
CA THR A 67 8.50 12.81 -12.38
C THR A 67 8.16 13.10 -13.84
N ARG A 68 8.15 14.38 -14.26
CA ARG A 68 7.88 14.76 -15.65
C ARG A 68 8.90 14.15 -16.59
N THR A 69 10.18 14.15 -16.21
CA THR A 69 11.25 13.56 -17.02
C THR A 69 11.03 12.06 -17.23
N GLU A 70 10.67 11.34 -16.16
CA GLU A 70 10.38 9.90 -16.22
C GLU A 70 9.09 9.61 -17.01
N ALA A 71 8.05 10.42 -16.83
CA ALA A 71 6.75 10.23 -17.44
C ALA A 71 6.66 10.73 -18.89
N GLN A 72 7.59 11.58 -19.35
CA GLN A 72 7.54 12.22 -20.67
C GLN A 72 7.35 11.22 -21.83
N PRO A 73 8.04 10.06 -21.88
CA PRO A 73 7.85 9.08 -22.96
C PRO A 73 6.42 8.54 -23.03
N VAL A 74 5.78 8.35 -21.87
CA VAL A 74 4.37 7.89 -21.80
C VAL A 74 3.44 9.01 -22.27
N LEU A 75 3.70 10.26 -21.85
CA LEU A 75 2.90 11.41 -22.26
C LEU A 75 2.98 11.66 -23.77
N ASP A 76 4.15 11.48 -24.37
CA ASP A 76 4.34 11.62 -25.82
C ASP A 76 3.59 10.52 -26.56
N TYR A 77 3.68 9.26 -26.11
CA TYR A 77 2.91 8.16 -26.66
C TYR A 77 1.38 8.39 -26.59
N LEU A 78 0.89 8.96 -25.48
CA LEU A 78 -0.52 9.26 -25.30
C LEU A 78 -1.00 10.46 -26.14
N ARG A 79 -0.10 11.35 -26.57
CA ARG A 79 -0.44 12.50 -27.41
C ARG A 79 -0.77 12.08 -28.84
N ASP A 80 -0.13 11.02 -29.32
CA ASP A 80 -0.27 10.49 -30.68
C ASP A 80 -1.48 9.53 -30.84
N LYS A 81 -2.28 9.35 -29.79
CA LYS A 81 -3.42 8.43 -29.74
C LYS A 81 -4.73 9.15 -29.43
#